data_AF-A0A6G6UV91-F1
#
_entry.id   AF-A0A6G6UV91-F1
#
_cell.length_a   1.000
_cell.length_b   1.000
_cell.length_c   1.000
_cell.angle_alpha   90.00
_cell.angle_beta   90.00
_cell.angle_gamma   90.00
#
_symmetry.space_group_name_H-M   'P 1'
#
loop_
_entity.id
_entity.type
_entity.pdbx_description
1 polymer ?
#
loop_
_entity_poly.entity_id
_entity_poly.type
_entity_poly.pdbx_seq_one_letter_code
_entity_poly.pdbx_strand_id
1 'polypeptide(L)'
;MKPLLLPNRQRSPVLIFTCLLMLLVASLASGQWPDYGQLAATLDQPLSRLRWIVGDISEVAFYKHELPALGLLLGASLAHWAHLRGYRWQGFAICYGSGLWPWVFTSSLMGLLLSHALWGWTLASGTWQPTFVAFVSLPAAMVLLFGAGWRVTITGALLGALLVTPASLLMVNYLCYPLQLPVVIGNVSGMAVASVVAFLLCKCFPSWVRQSHEPDVAKPVASQPDYGVVWTLRRVLADFSEAPFFGNELASLGLLLGVLLAYLLSPAAPAYGSMLVMHIVAGQALASLVGVVFWRGQWQARGWYPTYIPIVSIVPAAVLTHGGSWQVVVASAVLGALVAPPLAVAITQRLPTYMHGYIGNVVSMAVSTLGIVPLIGLLVGGEA
;
A
#
# COMPACT_ATOMS: atom_id res chain seq x y z
N MET A 1 -28.31 3.03 -35.63
CA MET A 1 -27.63 2.71 -34.36
C MET A 1 -26.47 3.68 -34.19
N LYS A 2 -26.56 4.65 -33.27
CA LYS A 2 -25.43 5.55 -32.96
C LYS A 2 -24.36 4.73 -32.21
N PRO A 3 -23.11 4.65 -32.66
CA PRO A 3 -22.07 3.97 -31.89
C PRO A 3 -21.88 4.74 -30.58
N LEU A 4 -22.09 4.05 -29.46
CA LEU A 4 -21.74 4.50 -28.11
C LEU A 4 -20.21 4.60 -28.00
N LEU A 5 -19.64 5.66 -28.59
CA LEU A 5 -18.23 5.99 -28.42
C LEU A 5 -18.05 6.50 -27.00
N LEU A 6 -17.60 5.61 -26.10
CA LEU A 6 -17.11 6.00 -24.78
C LEU A 6 -16.05 7.11 -24.94
N PRO A 7 -16.21 8.27 -24.27
CA PRO A 7 -15.22 9.34 -24.31
C PRO A 7 -13.83 8.82 -23.95
N ASN A 8 -12.78 9.45 -24.50
CA ASN A 8 -11.38 8.97 -24.40
C ASN A 8 -10.92 8.75 -22.93
N ARG A 9 -11.44 9.53 -21.97
CA ARG A 9 -11.19 9.37 -20.52
C ARG A 9 -11.78 8.08 -19.92
N GLN A 10 -12.70 7.39 -20.59
CA GLN A 10 -13.42 6.22 -20.07
C GLN A 10 -12.91 4.88 -20.60
N ARG A 11 -12.08 4.86 -21.65
CA ARG A 11 -11.57 3.61 -22.25
C ARG A 11 -10.51 2.95 -21.39
N SER A 12 -9.58 3.73 -20.85
CA SER A 12 -8.48 3.23 -20.02
C SER A 12 -8.94 2.43 -18.77
N PRO A 13 -9.86 2.93 -17.92
CA PRO A 13 -10.26 2.18 -16.72
C PRO A 13 -11.01 0.88 -17.04
N VAL A 14 -11.82 0.85 -18.11
CA VAL A 14 -12.51 -0.36 -18.54
C VAL A 14 -11.52 -1.40 -19.05
N LEU A 15 -10.52 -0.99 -19.84
CA LEU A 15 -9.47 -1.90 -20.31
C LEU A 15 -8.65 -2.46 -19.16
N ILE A 16 -8.24 -1.62 -18.20
CA ILE A 16 -7.52 -2.07 -17.00
C ILE A 16 -8.36 -3.10 -16.23
N PHE A 17 -9.64 -2.80 -15.98
CA PHE A 17 -10.55 -3.70 -15.28
C PHE A 17 -10.66 -5.06 -16.01
N THR A 18 -10.90 -5.05 -17.32
CA THR A 18 -11.03 -6.27 -18.11
C THR A 18 -9.74 -7.10 -18.10
N CYS A 19 -8.57 -6.48 -18.22
CA CYS A 19 -7.28 -7.18 -18.13
C CYS A 19 -7.09 -7.82 -16.75
N LEU A 20 -7.38 -7.09 -15.66
CA LEU A 20 -7.28 -7.60 -14.30
C LEU A 20 -8.26 -8.76 -14.06
N LEU A 21 -9.47 -8.66 -14.59
CA LEU A 21 -10.47 -9.71 -14.48
C LEU A 21 -10.03 -10.97 -15.23
N MET A 22 -9.48 -10.82 -16.44
CA MET A 22 -8.91 -11.95 -17.18
C MET A 22 -7.75 -12.60 -16.44
N LEU A 23 -6.86 -11.82 -15.82
CA LEU A 23 -5.78 -12.34 -14.99
C LEU A 23 -6.31 -13.11 -13.77
N LEU A 24 -7.34 -12.59 -13.09
CA LEU A 24 -7.99 -13.28 -11.98
C LEU A 24 -8.62 -14.59 -12.41
N VAL A 25 -9.39 -14.58 -13.50
CA VAL A 25 -10.03 -15.79 -14.05
C VAL A 25 -8.98 -16.82 -14.48
N ALA A 26 -7.89 -16.38 -15.13
CA ALA A 26 -6.80 -17.27 -15.50
C ALA A 26 -6.08 -17.86 -14.28
N SER A 27 -5.83 -17.05 -13.25
CA SER A 27 -5.27 -17.50 -11.97
C SER A 27 -6.16 -18.56 -11.33
N LEU A 28 -7.48 -18.30 -11.24
CA LEU A 28 -8.46 -19.25 -10.72
C LEU A 28 -8.54 -20.54 -11.53
N ALA A 29 -8.56 -20.43 -12.86
CA ALA A 29 -8.63 -21.58 -13.76
C ALA A 29 -7.36 -22.44 -13.72
N SER A 30 -6.20 -21.86 -13.41
CA SER A 30 -4.96 -22.63 -13.28
C SER A 30 -4.98 -23.60 -12.10
N GLY A 31 -5.81 -23.34 -11.07
CA GLY A 31 -6.13 -24.28 -9.99
C GLY A 31 -4.99 -24.70 -9.06
N GLN A 32 -3.74 -24.33 -9.38
CA GLN A 32 -2.56 -24.62 -8.56
C GLN A 32 -2.35 -23.48 -7.57
N TRP A 33 -2.43 -23.76 -6.26
CA TRP A 33 -2.21 -22.78 -5.19
C TRP A 33 -1.01 -23.19 -4.32
N PRO A 34 0.22 -23.00 -4.81
CA PRO A 34 1.42 -23.34 -4.06
C PRO A 34 1.44 -22.56 -2.74
N ASP A 35 1.97 -23.18 -1.70
CA ASP A 35 2.30 -22.45 -0.48
C ASP A 35 3.44 -21.44 -0.74
N TYR A 36 3.71 -20.59 0.25
CA TYR A 36 4.72 -19.56 0.12
C TYR A 36 6.12 -20.13 -0.16
N GLY A 37 6.48 -21.24 0.51
CA GLY A 37 7.78 -21.88 0.37
C GLY A 37 8.00 -22.46 -1.02
N GLN A 38 6.99 -23.14 -1.56
CA GLN A 38 7.01 -23.69 -2.92
C GLN A 38 7.06 -22.57 -3.97
N LEU A 39 6.32 -21.48 -3.76
CA LEU A 39 6.36 -20.33 -4.67
C LEU A 39 7.77 -19.70 -4.68
N ALA A 40 8.38 -19.52 -3.50
CA ALA A 40 9.74 -18.99 -3.37
C ALA A 40 10.79 -19.93 -4.00
N ALA A 41 10.63 -21.24 -3.85
CA ALA A 41 11.55 -22.25 -4.39
C ALA A 41 11.50 -22.37 -5.92
N THR A 42 10.42 -21.90 -6.56
CA THR A 42 10.19 -22.04 -8.02
C THR A 42 10.20 -20.71 -8.77
N LEU A 43 10.86 -19.67 -8.23
CA LEU A 43 10.91 -18.32 -8.84
C LEU A 43 11.65 -18.24 -10.19
N ASP A 44 12.37 -19.28 -10.56
CA ASP A 44 12.93 -19.48 -11.89
C ASP A 44 11.83 -19.73 -12.94
N GLN A 45 10.70 -20.31 -12.53
CA GLN A 45 9.56 -20.59 -13.41
C GLN A 45 8.79 -19.30 -13.74
N PRO A 46 8.41 -19.08 -15.02
CA PRO A 46 7.71 -17.86 -15.43
C PRO A 46 6.40 -17.58 -14.68
N LEU A 47 5.61 -18.62 -14.39
CA LEU A 47 4.33 -18.47 -13.71
C LEU A 47 4.52 -18.09 -12.23
N SER A 48 5.41 -18.77 -11.51
CA SER A 48 5.75 -18.44 -10.12
C SER A 48 6.31 -17.02 -10.02
N ARG A 49 7.17 -16.61 -10.96
CA ARG A 49 7.68 -15.23 -11.03
C ARG A 49 6.57 -14.22 -11.27
N LEU A 50 5.63 -14.50 -12.18
CA LEU A 50 4.48 -13.63 -12.42
C LEU A 50 3.61 -13.50 -11.16
N ARG A 51 3.30 -14.61 -10.50
CA ARG A 51 2.53 -14.62 -9.24
C ARG A 51 3.26 -13.87 -8.13
N TRP A 52 4.58 -14.01 -8.04
CA TRP A 52 5.39 -13.25 -7.10
C TRP A 52 5.29 -11.75 -7.34
N ILE A 53 5.48 -11.29 -8.59
CA ILE A 53 5.37 -9.88 -8.98
C ILE A 53 3.97 -9.34 -8.70
N VAL A 54 2.92 -10.08 -9.04
CA VAL A 54 1.54 -9.66 -8.73
C VAL A 54 1.32 -9.63 -7.22
N GLY A 55 1.87 -10.59 -6.47
CA GLY A 55 1.79 -10.67 -5.02
C GLY A 55 2.43 -9.48 -4.29
N ASP A 56 3.49 -8.88 -4.84
CA ASP A 56 4.12 -7.66 -4.31
C ASP A 56 3.11 -6.52 -4.11
N ILE A 57 2.08 -6.42 -4.96
CA ILE A 57 1.07 -5.36 -4.88
C ILE A 57 0.26 -5.43 -3.57
N SER A 58 0.11 -6.63 -2.99
CA SER A 58 -0.56 -6.84 -1.71
C SER A 58 0.39 -6.86 -0.51
N GLU A 59 1.70 -6.82 -0.76
CA GLU A 59 2.73 -7.04 0.25
C GLU A 59 2.86 -5.87 1.23
N VAL A 60 2.42 -4.67 0.83
CA VAL A 60 2.29 -3.53 1.76
C VAL A 60 1.35 -3.81 2.94
N ALA A 61 0.38 -4.71 2.75
CA ALA A 61 -0.52 -5.18 3.80
C ALA A 61 -0.07 -6.51 4.42
N PHE A 62 1.17 -6.95 4.11
CA PHE A 62 1.80 -8.18 4.58
C PHE A 62 1.14 -9.47 4.08
N TYR A 63 0.34 -9.42 3.01
CA TYR A 63 -0.34 -10.61 2.50
C TYR A 63 0.50 -11.39 1.50
N LYS A 64 1.27 -10.69 0.64
CA LYS A 64 2.21 -11.28 -0.32
C LYS A 64 1.59 -12.41 -1.16
N HIS A 65 0.44 -12.13 -1.79
CA HIS A 65 -0.27 -13.12 -2.61
C HIS A 65 -1.02 -12.45 -3.77
N GLU A 66 -1.16 -13.12 -4.92
CA GLU A 66 -1.75 -12.52 -6.13
C GLU A 66 -3.24 -12.24 -6.01
N LEU A 67 -4.00 -13.09 -5.31
CA LEU A 67 -5.44 -12.92 -5.12
C LEU A 67 -5.83 -11.61 -4.40
N PRO A 68 -5.26 -11.27 -3.23
CA PRO A 68 -5.51 -9.97 -2.62
C PRO A 68 -5.04 -8.80 -3.50
N ALA A 69 -3.93 -8.94 -4.24
CA ALA A 69 -3.48 -7.91 -5.17
C ALA A 69 -4.48 -7.66 -6.31
N LEU A 70 -4.96 -8.72 -6.98
CA LEU A 70 -5.95 -8.61 -8.05
C LEU A 70 -7.29 -8.07 -7.53
N GLY A 71 -7.74 -8.56 -6.37
CA GLY A 71 -8.93 -8.06 -5.70
C GLY A 71 -8.85 -6.56 -5.39
N LEU A 72 -7.73 -6.10 -4.81
CA LEU A 72 -7.46 -4.69 -4.54
C LEU A 72 -7.58 -3.84 -5.81
N LEU A 73 -6.92 -4.26 -6.89
CA LEU A 73 -6.89 -3.50 -8.15
C LEU A 73 -8.24 -3.49 -8.87
N LEU A 74 -9.00 -4.59 -8.82
CA LEU A 74 -10.36 -4.66 -9.35
C LEU A 74 -11.31 -3.74 -8.58
N GLY A 75 -11.25 -3.76 -7.24
CA GLY A 75 -12.01 -2.86 -6.38
C GLY A 75 -11.64 -1.40 -6.62
N ALA A 76 -10.35 -1.10 -6.77
CA ALA A 76 -9.85 0.24 -7.08
C ALA A 76 -10.31 0.74 -8.47
N SER A 77 -10.27 -0.14 -9.48
CA SER A 77 -10.77 0.14 -10.83
C SER A 77 -12.27 0.47 -10.81
N LEU A 78 -13.06 -0.32 -10.07
CA LEU A 78 -14.49 -0.12 -9.89
C LEU A 78 -14.79 1.21 -9.17
N ALA A 79 -14.06 1.50 -8.09
CA ALA A 79 -14.16 2.75 -7.35
C ALA A 79 -13.84 3.97 -8.22
N HIS A 80 -12.76 3.91 -9.00
CA HIS A 80 -12.39 4.98 -9.91
C HIS A 80 -13.45 5.21 -10.99
N TRP A 81 -13.96 4.13 -11.60
CA TRP A 81 -15.06 4.23 -12.56
C TRP A 81 -16.32 4.85 -11.95
N ALA A 82 -16.68 4.43 -10.73
CA ALA A 82 -17.82 4.96 -10.00
C ALA A 82 -17.65 6.45 -9.65
N HIS A 83 -16.43 6.84 -9.25
CA HIS A 83 -16.04 8.20 -8.97
C HIS A 83 -16.19 9.11 -10.19
N LEU A 84 -15.66 8.69 -11.35
CA LEU A 84 -15.81 9.44 -12.61
C LEU A 84 -17.28 9.63 -13.04
N ARG A 85 -18.18 8.76 -12.57
CA ARG A 85 -19.62 8.83 -12.87
C ARG A 85 -20.44 9.54 -11.79
N GLY A 86 -19.81 9.99 -10.71
CA GLY A 86 -20.49 10.64 -9.59
C GLY A 86 -21.46 9.72 -8.86
N TYR A 87 -21.25 8.40 -8.90
CA TYR A 87 -22.14 7.47 -8.21
C TYR A 87 -22.02 7.60 -6.69
N ARG A 88 -23.16 7.58 -6.00
CA ARG A 88 -23.22 7.70 -4.52
C ARG A 88 -22.54 6.53 -3.79
N TRP A 89 -22.46 5.36 -4.44
CA TRP A 89 -21.84 4.16 -3.90
C TRP A 89 -20.33 4.06 -4.17
N GLN A 90 -19.71 5.04 -4.84
CA GLN A 90 -18.28 5.05 -5.19
C GLN A 90 -17.33 4.83 -3.99
N GLY A 91 -17.82 5.08 -2.78
CA GLY A 91 -17.05 5.03 -1.56
C GLY A 91 -16.42 6.39 -1.20
N PHE A 92 -15.34 6.36 -0.42
CA PHE A 92 -14.41 7.47 -0.28
C PHE A 92 -13.73 7.75 -1.63
N ALA A 93 -13.47 9.02 -1.93
CA ALA A 93 -12.92 9.37 -3.23
C ALA A 93 -11.50 8.79 -3.40
N ILE A 94 -11.32 7.90 -4.38
CA ILE A 94 -10.05 7.22 -4.60
C ILE A 94 -8.93 8.20 -4.96
N CYS A 95 -7.71 7.96 -4.47
CA CYS A 95 -6.55 8.84 -4.71
C CYS A 95 -6.84 10.29 -4.32
N TYR A 96 -7.41 10.49 -3.14
CA TYR A 96 -7.81 11.79 -2.59
C TYR A 96 -8.85 12.53 -3.45
N GLY A 97 -9.57 11.81 -4.32
CA GLY A 97 -10.52 12.40 -5.27
C GLY A 97 -9.87 13.17 -6.41
N SER A 98 -8.56 12.98 -6.65
CA SER A 98 -7.82 13.65 -7.72
C SER A 98 -8.20 13.16 -9.13
N GLY A 99 -8.86 12.01 -9.24
CA GLY A 99 -9.09 11.33 -10.52
C GLY A 99 -7.81 10.76 -11.17
N LEU A 100 -6.67 10.79 -10.47
CA LEU A 100 -5.36 10.37 -11.01
C LEU A 100 -5.07 8.87 -10.89
N TRP A 101 -6.03 8.06 -10.41
CA TRP A 101 -5.81 6.64 -10.14
C TRP A 101 -5.15 5.86 -11.31
N PRO A 102 -5.54 6.04 -12.59
CA PRO A 102 -4.86 5.34 -13.69
C PRO A 102 -3.37 5.68 -13.78
N TRP A 103 -3.00 6.94 -13.58
CA TRP A 103 -1.60 7.39 -13.58
C TRP A 103 -0.83 6.88 -12.37
N VAL A 104 -1.47 6.91 -11.19
CA VAL A 104 -0.90 6.34 -9.95
C VAL A 104 -0.61 4.86 -10.14
N PHE A 105 -1.59 4.10 -10.64
CA PHE A 105 -1.45 2.68 -10.94
C PHE A 105 -0.35 2.42 -11.98
N THR A 106 -0.35 3.14 -13.10
CA THR A 106 0.65 2.94 -14.17
C THR A 106 2.07 3.26 -13.69
N SER A 107 2.28 4.36 -12.97
CA SER A 107 3.62 4.72 -12.46
C SER A 107 4.12 3.69 -11.44
N SER A 108 3.24 3.27 -10.53
CA SER A 108 3.55 2.28 -9.50
C SER A 108 3.86 0.90 -10.08
N LEU A 109 3.03 0.43 -11.03
CA LEU A 109 3.25 -0.85 -11.71
C LEU A 109 4.55 -0.81 -12.52
N MET A 110 4.83 0.27 -13.23
CA MET A 110 6.07 0.40 -13.98
C MET A 110 7.29 0.44 -13.06
N GLY A 111 7.21 1.14 -11.92
CA GLY A 111 8.26 1.16 -10.90
C GLY A 111 8.51 -0.23 -10.29
N LEU A 112 7.44 -1.00 -10.06
CA LEU A 112 7.52 -2.39 -9.60
C LEU A 112 8.21 -3.30 -10.63
N LEU A 113 7.77 -3.25 -11.90
CA LEU A 113 8.35 -4.05 -12.98
C LEU A 113 9.82 -3.71 -13.22
N LEU A 114 10.17 -2.42 -13.21
CA LEU A 114 11.56 -1.97 -13.28
C LEU A 114 12.38 -2.44 -12.08
N SER A 115 11.80 -2.43 -10.88
CA SER A 115 12.46 -2.94 -9.68
C SER A 115 12.77 -4.43 -9.79
N HIS A 116 11.84 -5.23 -10.32
CA HIS A 116 12.09 -6.64 -10.62
C HIS A 116 13.15 -6.83 -11.70
N ALA A 117 13.13 -6.02 -12.76
CA ALA A 117 14.12 -6.11 -13.83
C ALA A 117 15.55 -5.78 -13.36
N LEU A 118 15.70 -4.77 -12.50
CA LEU A 118 17.02 -4.29 -12.04
C LEU A 118 17.52 -5.01 -10.78
N TRP A 119 16.62 -5.38 -9.88
CA TRP A 119 16.95 -5.88 -8.53
C TRP A 119 16.35 -7.25 -8.22
N GLY A 120 15.55 -7.85 -9.11
CA GLY A 120 14.95 -9.16 -8.88
C GLY A 120 15.97 -10.29 -8.69
N TRP A 121 17.22 -10.10 -9.14
CA TRP A 121 18.32 -11.02 -8.87
C TRP A 121 18.62 -11.20 -7.37
N THR A 122 18.27 -10.23 -6.53
CA THR A 122 18.46 -10.30 -5.07
C THR A 122 17.63 -11.41 -4.42
N LEU A 123 16.54 -11.83 -5.07
CA LEU A 123 15.68 -12.94 -4.62
C LEU A 123 16.42 -14.30 -4.68
N ALA A 124 17.49 -14.42 -5.48
CA ALA A 124 18.29 -15.64 -5.57
C ALA A 124 19.08 -15.94 -4.28
N SER A 125 19.17 -14.98 -3.34
CA SER A 125 19.80 -15.18 -2.04
C SER A 125 19.04 -16.17 -1.13
N GLY A 126 17.80 -16.52 -1.46
CA GLY A 126 16.93 -17.33 -0.62
C GLY A 126 16.36 -16.57 0.59
N THR A 127 16.73 -15.30 0.76
CA THR A 127 16.19 -14.42 1.79
C THR A 127 15.12 -13.51 1.21
N TRP A 128 14.17 -13.09 2.04
CA TRP A 128 13.11 -12.16 1.64
C TRP A 128 13.72 -10.81 1.21
N GLN A 129 13.13 -10.17 0.19
CA GLN A 129 13.61 -8.88 -0.31
C GLN A 129 12.44 -7.92 -0.58
N PRO A 130 12.62 -6.61 -0.32
CA PRO A 130 11.58 -5.59 -0.42
C PRO A 130 11.31 -5.14 -1.87
N THR A 131 10.97 -6.05 -2.79
CA THR A 131 10.75 -5.70 -4.20
C THR A 131 9.47 -4.88 -4.45
N PHE A 132 8.51 -4.97 -3.54
CA PHE A 132 7.23 -4.26 -3.64
C PHE A 132 7.30 -2.75 -3.39
N VAL A 133 8.38 -2.26 -2.76
CA VAL A 133 8.42 -0.91 -2.18
C VAL A 133 8.20 0.20 -3.19
N ALA A 134 8.64 0.01 -4.44
CA ALA A 134 8.40 0.96 -5.52
C ALA A 134 6.90 1.09 -5.85
N PHE A 135 6.10 0.03 -5.70
CA PHE A 135 4.67 0.09 -6.00
C PHE A 135 3.90 1.01 -5.04
N VAL A 136 4.31 1.10 -3.77
CA VAL A 136 3.52 1.74 -2.70
C VAL A 136 4.14 3.02 -2.14
N SER A 137 5.01 3.67 -2.90
CA SER A 137 5.78 4.81 -2.39
C SER A 137 5.90 5.95 -3.42
N LEU A 138 7.12 6.25 -3.83
CA LEU A 138 7.50 7.42 -4.60
C LEU A 138 6.79 7.53 -5.96
N PRO A 139 6.61 6.47 -6.77
CA PRO A 139 5.93 6.60 -8.06
C PRO A 139 4.50 7.15 -7.92
N ALA A 140 3.73 6.62 -6.98
CA ALA A 140 2.38 7.12 -6.68
C ALA A 140 2.42 8.57 -6.15
N ALA A 141 3.30 8.84 -5.19
CA ALA A 141 3.44 10.17 -4.60
C ALA A 141 3.85 11.25 -5.63
N MET A 142 4.69 10.90 -6.60
CA MET A 142 5.10 11.76 -7.70
C MET A 142 3.91 12.16 -8.56
N VAL A 143 3.04 11.21 -8.91
CA VAL A 143 1.82 11.49 -9.67
C VAL A 143 0.84 12.34 -8.85
N LEU A 144 0.69 12.07 -7.56
CA LEU A 144 -0.24 12.83 -6.71
C LEU A 144 0.23 14.26 -6.43
N LEU A 145 1.55 14.48 -6.40
CA LEU A 145 2.13 15.81 -6.16
C LEU A 145 2.29 16.62 -7.44
N PHE A 146 2.78 16.00 -8.52
CA PHE A 146 3.10 16.69 -9.78
C PHE A 146 2.06 16.48 -10.88
N GLY A 147 1.03 15.66 -10.63
CA GLY A 147 -0.10 15.43 -11.51
C GLY A 147 0.10 14.33 -12.56
N ALA A 148 -0.88 14.25 -13.48
CA ALA A 148 -0.92 13.30 -14.59
C ALA A 148 0.21 13.47 -15.63
N GLY A 149 0.47 12.42 -16.40
CA GLY A 149 1.26 12.49 -17.63
C GLY A 149 2.45 11.55 -17.66
N TRP A 150 2.84 11.15 -18.87
CA TRP A 150 3.92 10.18 -19.08
C TRP A 150 5.25 10.62 -18.50
N ARG A 151 5.55 11.92 -18.53
CA ARG A 151 6.79 12.44 -17.96
C ARG A 151 6.89 12.16 -16.46
N VAL A 152 5.89 12.60 -15.69
CA VAL A 152 5.82 12.36 -14.24
C VAL A 152 5.76 10.86 -13.94
N THR A 153 5.00 10.10 -14.74
CA THR A 153 4.82 8.65 -14.58
C THR A 153 6.15 7.90 -14.75
N ILE A 154 6.91 8.22 -15.80
CA ILE A 154 8.20 7.61 -16.11
C ILE A 154 9.26 8.04 -15.10
N THR A 155 9.35 9.32 -14.80
CA THR A 155 10.28 9.83 -13.77
C THR A 155 10.00 9.20 -12.41
N GLY A 156 8.73 9.12 -12.00
CA GLY A 156 8.32 8.49 -10.75
C GLY A 156 8.73 7.01 -10.69
N ALA A 157 8.44 6.24 -11.74
CA ALA A 157 8.81 4.83 -11.83
C ALA A 157 10.33 4.61 -11.80
N LEU A 158 11.09 5.41 -12.56
CA LEU A 158 12.55 5.34 -12.60
C LEU A 158 13.17 5.68 -11.23
N LEU A 159 12.76 6.77 -10.60
CA LEU A 159 13.26 7.14 -9.28
C LEU A 159 12.84 6.12 -8.21
N GLY A 160 11.64 5.53 -8.32
CA GLY A 160 11.22 4.41 -7.48
C GLY A 160 12.18 3.23 -7.60
N ALA A 161 12.43 2.75 -8.82
CA ALA A 161 13.30 1.59 -9.05
C ALA A 161 14.78 1.87 -8.75
N LEU A 162 15.28 3.08 -9.01
CA LEU A 162 16.70 3.43 -8.88
C LEU A 162 17.10 3.98 -7.51
N LEU A 163 16.15 4.52 -6.73
CA LEU A 163 16.44 5.08 -5.40
C LEU A 163 15.73 4.29 -4.30
N VAL A 164 14.40 4.09 -4.41
CA VAL A 164 13.62 3.50 -3.31
C VAL A 164 13.96 2.03 -3.10
N THR A 165 13.95 1.24 -4.17
CA THR A 165 14.25 -0.19 -4.10
C THR A 165 15.65 -0.47 -3.53
N PRO A 166 16.75 0.09 -4.07
CA PRO A 166 18.07 -0.14 -3.50
C PRO A 166 18.23 0.44 -2.09
N ALA A 167 17.66 1.60 -1.76
CA ALA A 167 17.71 2.11 -0.39
C ALA A 167 17.03 1.16 0.60
N SER A 168 15.87 0.61 0.22
CA SER A 168 15.14 -0.37 1.04
C SER A 168 15.91 -1.68 1.15
N LEU A 169 16.50 -2.18 0.05
CA LEU A 169 17.39 -3.34 0.06
C LEU A 169 18.57 -3.12 1.01
N LEU A 170 19.24 -1.98 0.95
CA LEU A 170 20.36 -1.65 1.82
C LEU A 170 19.94 -1.64 3.29
N MET A 171 18.83 -0.99 3.62
CA MET A 171 18.33 -0.93 5.00
C MET A 171 17.88 -2.31 5.49
N VAL A 172 17.20 -3.11 4.68
CA VAL A 172 16.79 -4.46 5.09
C VAL A 172 18.01 -5.36 5.32
N ASN A 173 18.93 -5.43 4.35
CA ASN A 173 20.03 -6.38 4.38
C ASN A 173 21.16 -6.00 5.35
N TYR A 174 21.42 -4.70 5.53
CA TYR A 174 22.55 -4.23 6.34
C TYR A 174 22.16 -3.58 7.67
N LEU A 175 20.87 -3.29 7.89
CA LEU A 175 20.38 -2.80 9.18
C LEU A 175 19.41 -3.80 9.83
N CYS A 176 18.34 -4.20 9.14
CA CYS A 176 17.32 -5.04 9.76
C CYS A 176 17.79 -6.47 10.04
N TYR A 177 18.35 -7.17 9.05
CA TYR A 177 18.81 -8.55 9.27
C TYR A 177 19.91 -8.67 10.34
N PRO A 178 20.98 -7.85 10.35
CA PRO A 178 22.02 -7.96 11.37
C PRO A 178 21.54 -7.64 12.78
N LEU A 179 20.60 -6.70 12.92
CA LEU A 179 20.03 -6.29 14.21
C LEU A 179 18.74 -7.06 14.57
N GLN A 180 18.35 -8.05 13.77
CA GLN A 180 17.11 -8.83 13.92
C GLN A 180 15.85 -7.96 14.07
N LEU A 181 15.84 -6.80 13.41
CA LEU A 181 14.70 -5.88 13.44
C LEU A 181 13.62 -6.31 12.45
N PRO A 182 12.33 -6.01 12.72
CA PRO A 182 11.27 -6.18 11.73
C PRO A 182 11.60 -5.48 10.41
N VAL A 183 11.58 -6.24 9.30
CA VAL A 183 12.01 -5.76 7.97
C VAL A 183 11.23 -4.54 7.47
N VAL A 184 10.01 -4.33 7.96
CA VAL A 184 9.22 -3.13 7.63
C VAL A 184 9.94 -1.84 8.00
N ILE A 185 10.76 -1.83 9.06
CA ILE A 185 11.56 -0.67 9.46
C ILE A 185 12.52 -0.30 8.33
N GLY A 186 13.20 -1.29 7.74
CA GLY A 186 14.11 -1.09 6.62
C GLY A 186 13.39 -0.62 5.36
N ASN A 187 12.24 -1.21 5.05
CA ASN A 187 11.41 -0.84 3.90
C ASN A 187 11.02 0.63 3.96
N VAL A 188 10.37 1.04 5.05
CA VAL A 188 9.79 2.38 5.17
C VAL A 188 10.85 3.45 5.42
N SER A 189 11.98 3.11 6.05
CA SER A 189 13.14 4.00 6.16
C SER A 189 13.82 4.22 4.80
N GLY A 190 13.99 3.14 4.02
CA GLY A 190 14.49 3.22 2.65
C GLY A 190 13.58 4.08 1.76
N MET A 191 12.27 3.89 1.86
CA MET A 191 11.28 4.76 1.23
C MET A 191 11.48 6.22 1.65
N ALA A 192 11.54 6.53 2.95
CA ALA A 192 11.67 7.91 3.42
C ALA A 192 12.92 8.60 2.85
N VAL A 193 14.09 7.98 3.01
CA VAL A 193 15.38 8.55 2.60
C VAL A 193 15.44 8.75 1.08
N ALA A 194 15.11 7.71 0.31
CA ALA A 194 15.13 7.79 -1.15
C ALA A 194 14.17 8.84 -1.69
N SER A 195 13.02 9.01 -1.04
CA SER A 195 11.98 9.95 -1.47
C SER A 195 12.37 11.39 -1.19
N VAL A 196 13.02 11.67 -0.06
CA VAL A 196 13.62 12.98 0.21
C VAL A 196 14.63 13.34 -0.88
N VAL A 197 15.53 12.41 -1.22
CA VAL A 197 16.51 12.62 -2.30
C VAL A 197 15.79 12.85 -3.63
N ALA A 198 14.78 12.05 -3.97
CA ALA A 198 14.03 12.18 -5.20
C ALA A 198 13.33 13.54 -5.34
N PHE A 199 12.66 14.03 -4.29
CA PHE A 199 12.00 15.34 -4.33
C PHE A 199 13.02 16.48 -4.39
N LEU A 200 14.19 16.35 -3.75
CA LEU A 200 15.29 17.30 -3.91
C LEU A 200 15.80 17.32 -5.36
N LEU A 201 15.97 16.16 -5.99
CA LEU A 201 16.35 16.08 -7.41
C LEU A 201 15.28 16.71 -8.31
N CYS A 202 14.00 16.47 -8.06
CA CYS A 202 12.91 17.08 -8.83
C CYS A 202 12.86 18.60 -8.64
N LYS A 203 13.23 19.10 -7.45
CA LYS A 203 13.39 20.53 -7.19
C LYS A 203 14.59 21.13 -7.94
N CYS A 204 15.72 20.42 -7.98
CA CYS A 204 16.93 20.85 -8.70
C CYS A 204 16.75 20.76 -10.22
N PHE A 205 15.96 19.80 -10.71
CA PHE A 205 15.65 19.58 -12.11
C PHE A 205 14.14 19.63 -12.37
N PRO A 206 13.49 20.81 -12.25
CA PRO A 206 12.04 20.93 -12.38
C PRO A 206 11.52 20.45 -13.73
N SER A 207 12.37 20.48 -14.75
CA SER A 207 12.02 19.97 -16.07
C SER A 207 11.46 18.56 -15.95
N TRP A 208 12.05 17.64 -15.17
CA TRP A 208 11.62 16.25 -15.04
C TRP A 208 10.15 16.05 -14.66
N VAL A 209 9.58 16.99 -13.92
CA VAL A 209 8.20 16.91 -13.41
C VAL A 209 7.28 18.04 -13.91
N ARG A 210 7.83 19.04 -14.61
CA ARG A 210 7.05 20.16 -15.14
C ARG A 210 6.06 19.65 -16.19
N GLN A 211 4.78 19.81 -15.88
CA GLN A 211 3.69 19.55 -16.80
C GLN A 211 3.57 20.67 -17.84
N SER A 212 3.08 20.34 -19.04
CA SER A 212 2.76 21.32 -20.09
C SER A 212 1.34 21.90 -19.96
N HIS A 213 0.55 21.41 -18.99
CA HIS A 213 -0.83 21.85 -18.74
C HIS A 213 -1.15 21.73 -17.26
N GLU A 214 -1.83 22.74 -16.71
CA GLU A 214 -2.40 22.66 -15.36
C GLU A 214 -3.45 21.54 -15.32
N PRO A 215 -3.44 20.69 -14.29
CA PRO A 215 -4.45 19.67 -14.13
C PRO A 215 -5.79 20.35 -13.84
N ASP A 216 -6.82 19.92 -14.57
CA ASP A 216 -8.21 20.30 -14.32
C ASP A 216 -8.64 19.66 -12.98
N VAL A 217 -8.46 20.40 -11.89
CA VAL A 217 -8.83 19.95 -10.55
C VAL A 217 -10.35 19.81 -10.54
N ALA A 218 -10.83 18.57 -10.58
CA ALA A 218 -12.23 18.28 -10.34
C ALA A 218 -12.59 18.87 -8.98
N LYS A 219 -13.44 19.90 -8.96
CA LYS A 219 -13.90 20.51 -7.71
C LYS A 219 -14.57 19.42 -6.88
N PRO A 220 -14.14 19.18 -5.63
CA PRO A 220 -14.78 18.17 -4.80
C PRO A 220 -16.23 18.58 -4.56
N VAL A 221 -17.16 17.87 -5.18
CA VAL A 221 -18.58 17.92 -4.82
C VAL A 221 -18.77 16.95 -3.66
N ALA A 222 -18.32 17.36 -2.48
CA ALA A 222 -18.57 16.60 -1.26
C ALA A 222 -19.36 17.47 -0.29
N SER A 223 -20.59 17.07 -0.02
CA SER A 223 -21.30 17.47 1.20
C SER A 223 -20.41 17.16 2.40
N GLN A 224 -20.41 18.00 3.43
CA GLN A 224 -19.70 17.69 4.68
C GLN A 224 -20.12 16.29 5.16
N PRO A 225 -19.17 15.36 5.34
CA PRO A 225 -19.49 14.00 5.73
C PRO A 225 -20.10 14.00 7.14
N ASP A 226 -21.16 13.22 7.33
CA ASP A 226 -21.64 12.87 8.65
C ASP A 226 -20.69 11.83 9.24
N TYR A 227 -19.94 12.20 10.29
CA TYR A 227 -18.97 11.35 10.97
C TYR A 227 -19.61 10.31 11.91
N GLY A 228 -20.84 9.89 11.63
CA GLY A 228 -21.58 8.86 12.34
C GLY A 228 -20.99 7.44 12.19
N VAL A 229 -21.77 6.45 12.63
CA VAL A 229 -21.34 5.03 12.67
C VAL A 229 -21.06 4.49 11.26
N VAL A 230 -21.91 4.79 10.28
CA VAL A 230 -21.73 4.32 8.90
C VAL A 230 -20.44 4.88 8.29
N TRP A 231 -20.15 6.17 8.49
CA TRP A 231 -18.89 6.76 8.06
C TRP A 231 -17.69 6.10 8.73
N THR A 232 -17.79 5.83 10.03
CA THR A 232 -16.73 5.15 10.80
C THR A 232 -16.42 3.78 10.21
N LEU A 233 -17.44 2.93 10.01
CA LEU A 233 -17.25 1.59 9.45
C LEU A 233 -16.66 1.64 8.03
N ARG A 234 -17.14 2.57 7.19
CA ARG A 234 -16.61 2.76 5.83
C ARG A 234 -15.15 3.22 5.85
N ARG A 235 -14.78 4.11 6.78
CA ARG A 235 -13.41 4.60 6.93
C ARG A 235 -12.47 3.51 7.43
N VAL A 236 -12.93 2.72 8.41
CA VAL A 236 -12.19 1.56 8.92
C VAL A 236 -11.84 0.60 7.79
N LEU A 237 -12.80 0.35 6.91
CA LEU A 237 -12.61 -0.48 5.73
C LEU A 237 -11.69 0.20 4.71
N ALA A 238 -11.87 1.50 4.43
CA ALA A 238 -11.04 2.24 3.48
C ALA A 238 -9.55 2.31 3.87
N ASP A 239 -9.20 2.25 5.17
CA ASP A 239 -7.82 2.29 5.65
C ASP A 239 -6.94 1.15 5.09
N PHE A 240 -7.52 -0.03 4.81
CA PHE A 240 -6.79 -1.17 4.22
C PHE A 240 -6.19 -0.90 2.84
N SER A 241 -6.68 0.10 2.11
CA SER A 241 -6.18 0.47 0.78
C SER A 241 -5.53 1.87 0.76
N GLU A 242 -5.31 2.49 1.92
CA GLU A 242 -4.73 3.82 2.01
C GLU A 242 -3.22 3.83 1.70
N ALA A 243 -2.50 2.77 2.06
CA ALA A 243 -1.05 2.67 1.82
C ALA A 243 -0.63 2.74 0.34
N PRO A 244 -1.30 2.06 -0.62
CA PRO A 244 -1.09 2.28 -2.05
C PRO A 244 -1.79 3.56 -2.58
N PHE A 245 -2.17 4.49 -1.70
CA PHE A 245 -2.82 5.77 -2.03
C PHE A 245 -4.23 5.64 -2.62
N PHE A 246 -4.94 4.53 -2.37
CA PHE A 246 -6.31 4.37 -2.89
C PHE A 246 -7.34 4.91 -1.90
N GLY A 247 -7.28 4.47 -0.64
CA GLY A 247 -8.10 5.02 0.43
C GLY A 247 -9.60 4.85 0.21
N ASN A 248 -10.01 3.69 -0.28
CA ASN A 248 -11.37 3.42 -0.72
C ASN A 248 -11.85 2.04 -0.25
N GLU A 249 -13.08 1.99 0.26
CA GLU A 249 -13.66 0.78 0.81
C GLU A 249 -13.92 -0.33 -0.23
N LEU A 250 -14.18 -0.01 -1.51
CA LEU A 250 -14.34 -1.05 -2.55
C LEU A 250 -13.01 -1.71 -2.89
N ALA A 251 -11.93 -0.92 -2.97
CA ALA A 251 -10.57 -1.43 -3.11
C ALA A 251 -10.20 -2.35 -1.93
N SER A 252 -10.50 -1.90 -0.70
CA SER A 252 -10.28 -2.69 0.51
C SER A 252 -11.12 -3.97 0.58
N LEU A 253 -12.39 -3.93 0.16
CA LEU A 253 -13.23 -5.13 0.10
C LEU A 253 -12.65 -6.15 -0.88
N GLY A 254 -12.21 -5.69 -2.06
CA GLY A 254 -11.53 -6.56 -3.02
C GLY A 254 -10.28 -7.19 -2.44
N LEU A 255 -9.44 -6.41 -1.73
CA LEU A 255 -8.26 -6.90 -1.04
C LEU A 255 -8.60 -7.97 0.00
N LEU A 256 -9.56 -7.70 0.89
CA LEU A 256 -9.94 -8.60 1.98
C LEU A 256 -10.62 -9.88 1.47
N LEU A 257 -11.46 -9.78 0.45
CA LEU A 257 -12.04 -10.96 -0.23
C LEU A 257 -10.94 -11.80 -0.90
N GLY A 258 -9.95 -11.16 -1.52
CA GLY A 258 -8.81 -11.85 -2.09
C GLY A 258 -7.93 -12.55 -1.05
N VAL A 259 -7.72 -11.94 0.13
CA VAL A 259 -7.03 -12.58 1.27
C VAL A 259 -7.83 -13.79 1.77
N LEU A 260 -9.14 -13.61 1.99
CA LEU A 260 -10.00 -14.70 2.47
C LEU A 260 -9.97 -15.86 1.48
N LEU A 261 -10.05 -15.59 0.19
CA LEU A 261 -9.98 -16.61 -0.84
C LEU A 261 -8.62 -17.31 -0.85
N ALA A 262 -7.51 -16.56 -0.76
CA ALA A 262 -6.17 -17.14 -0.65
C ALA A 262 -6.05 -18.06 0.57
N TYR A 263 -6.53 -17.62 1.73
CA TYR A 263 -6.54 -18.40 2.97
C TYR A 263 -7.36 -19.68 2.82
N LEU A 264 -8.55 -19.63 2.21
CA LEU A 264 -9.40 -20.80 2.02
C LEU A 264 -8.81 -21.82 1.05
N LEU A 265 -8.04 -21.36 0.05
CA LEU A 265 -7.43 -22.23 -0.97
C LEU A 265 -6.09 -22.81 -0.50
N SER A 266 -5.26 -22.02 0.17
CA SER A 266 -3.96 -22.43 0.71
C SER A 266 -3.59 -21.53 1.91
N PRO A 267 -3.92 -21.95 3.15
CA PRO A 267 -3.65 -21.15 4.36
C PRO A 267 -2.17 -20.76 4.56
N ALA A 268 -1.25 -21.56 4.02
CA ALA A 268 0.20 -21.37 4.08
C ALA A 268 0.76 -20.53 2.92
N ALA A 269 -0.09 -20.00 2.03
CA ALA A 269 0.34 -19.13 0.94
C ALA A 269 0.45 -17.65 1.36
N PRO A 270 -0.56 -17.02 2.00
CA PRO A 270 -0.46 -15.63 2.40
C PRO A 270 0.41 -15.44 3.66
N ALA A 271 0.75 -14.18 3.94
CA ALA A 271 1.53 -13.79 5.12
C ALA A 271 2.86 -14.54 5.25
N TYR A 272 3.57 -14.68 4.14
CA TYR A 272 4.89 -15.31 4.06
C TYR A 272 4.90 -16.77 4.56
N GLY A 273 3.76 -17.45 4.47
CA GLY A 273 3.60 -18.82 4.98
C GLY A 273 3.61 -18.96 6.50
N SER A 274 3.47 -17.85 7.24
CA SER A 274 3.45 -17.85 8.71
C SER A 274 2.21 -18.51 9.33
N MET A 275 1.16 -18.78 8.55
CA MET A 275 -0.16 -19.20 9.04
C MET A 275 -0.86 -18.16 9.95
N LEU A 276 -0.36 -16.92 10.00
CA LEU A 276 -0.88 -15.87 10.89
C LEU A 276 -1.80 -14.86 10.20
N VAL A 277 -2.16 -15.08 8.92
CA VAL A 277 -2.91 -14.09 8.13
C VAL A 277 -4.21 -13.62 8.80
N MET A 278 -4.96 -14.52 9.45
CA MET A 278 -6.21 -14.15 10.13
C MET A 278 -5.98 -13.29 11.37
N HIS A 279 -4.88 -13.53 12.10
CA HIS A 279 -4.47 -12.70 13.24
C HIS A 279 -4.03 -11.30 12.78
N ILE A 280 -3.29 -11.24 11.67
CA ILE A 280 -2.89 -9.98 11.02
C ILE A 280 -4.14 -9.18 10.61
N VAL A 281 -5.07 -9.78 9.87
CA VAL A 281 -6.31 -9.12 9.43
C VAL A 281 -7.15 -8.64 10.62
N ALA A 282 -7.28 -9.46 11.67
CA ALA A 282 -8.02 -9.09 12.87
C ALA A 282 -7.38 -7.90 13.60
N GLY A 283 -6.06 -7.91 13.81
CA GLY A 283 -5.35 -6.80 14.42
C GLY A 283 -5.38 -5.54 13.58
N GLN A 284 -5.28 -5.67 12.26
CA GLN A 284 -5.38 -4.58 11.30
C GLN A 284 -6.76 -3.91 11.38
N ALA A 285 -7.84 -4.70 11.39
CA ALA A 285 -9.19 -4.19 11.53
C ALA A 285 -9.40 -3.50 12.89
N LEU A 286 -8.85 -4.06 13.97
CA LEU A 286 -8.91 -3.48 15.31
C LEU A 286 -8.13 -2.15 15.38
N ALA A 287 -6.92 -2.09 14.83
CA ALA A 287 -6.10 -0.88 14.82
C ALA A 287 -6.78 0.25 14.05
N SER A 288 -7.36 -0.09 12.90
CA SER A 288 -8.17 0.81 12.10
C SER A 288 -9.37 1.35 12.89
N LEU A 289 -10.14 0.45 13.54
CA LEU A 289 -11.29 0.83 14.36
C LEU A 289 -10.90 1.77 15.51
N VAL A 290 -9.89 1.41 16.29
CA VAL A 290 -9.38 2.23 17.40
C VAL A 290 -8.90 3.58 16.88
N GLY A 291 -8.11 3.58 15.80
CA GLY A 291 -7.58 4.81 15.20
C GLY A 291 -8.68 5.75 14.73
N VAL A 292 -9.66 5.24 13.97
CA VAL A 292 -10.77 6.05 13.43
C VAL A 292 -11.68 6.57 14.52
N VAL A 293 -11.99 5.75 15.54
CA VAL A 293 -12.86 6.18 16.66
C VAL A 293 -12.15 7.20 17.54
N PHE A 294 -10.91 6.92 17.96
CA PHE A 294 -10.17 7.79 18.88
C PHE A 294 -9.80 9.12 18.22
N TRP A 295 -9.36 9.08 16.96
CA TRP A 295 -8.95 10.28 16.22
C TRP A 295 -10.06 10.90 15.35
N ARG A 296 -11.33 10.56 15.59
CA ARG A 296 -12.47 11.10 14.83
C ARG A 296 -12.50 12.64 14.82
N GLY A 297 -12.19 13.27 15.95
CA GLY A 297 -12.11 14.74 16.03
C GLY A 297 -11.03 15.34 15.13
N GLN A 298 -9.90 14.63 14.93
CA GLN A 298 -8.87 15.07 14.00
C GLN A 298 -9.30 14.89 12.54
N TRP A 299 -10.01 13.79 12.24
CA TRP A 299 -10.64 13.60 10.94
C TRP A 299 -11.65 14.71 10.61
N GLN A 300 -12.43 15.18 11.59
CA GLN A 300 -13.34 16.32 11.43
C GLN A 300 -12.60 17.64 11.20
N ALA A 301 -11.57 17.91 12.00
CA ALA A 301 -10.83 19.16 11.94
C ALA A 301 -9.97 19.30 10.67
N ARG A 302 -9.45 18.18 10.14
CA ARG A 302 -8.44 18.17 9.06
C ARG A 302 -8.97 17.60 7.75
N GLY A 303 -10.12 16.94 7.75
CA GLY A 303 -10.66 16.18 6.60
C GLY A 303 -9.92 14.87 6.31
N TRP A 304 -8.69 14.70 6.80
CA TRP A 304 -7.88 13.49 6.67
C TRP A 304 -6.99 13.25 7.89
N TYR A 305 -6.82 11.99 8.28
CA TYR A 305 -5.89 11.59 9.34
C TYR A 305 -5.29 10.19 9.06
N PRO A 306 -4.00 9.94 9.32
CA PRO A 306 -3.33 8.71 8.88
C PRO A 306 -3.58 7.50 9.82
N THR A 307 -4.85 7.13 10.04
CA THR A 307 -5.25 6.00 10.91
C THR A 307 -4.87 4.62 10.35
N TYR A 308 -4.53 4.55 9.06
CA TYR A 308 -4.09 3.32 8.40
C TYR A 308 -2.66 2.89 8.78
N ILE A 309 -1.83 3.78 9.32
CA ILE A 309 -0.41 3.50 9.59
C ILE A 309 -0.18 2.18 10.34
N PRO A 310 -0.82 1.90 11.49
CA PRO A 310 -0.60 0.66 12.22
C PRO A 310 -0.99 -0.61 11.46
N ILE A 311 -1.89 -0.50 10.47
CA ILE A 311 -2.36 -1.62 9.64
C ILE A 311 -1.22 -2.17 8.78
N VAL A 312 -0.35 -1.29 8.30
CA VAL A 312 0.71 -1.62 7.33
C VAL A 312 2.11 -1.51 7.94
N SER A 313 2.21 -1.57 9.27
CA SER A 313 3.50 -1.52 9.96
C SER A 313 3.48 -2.25 11.30
N ILE A 314 3.00 -1.61 12.37
CA ILE A 314 3.09 -2.12 13.75
C ILE A 314 2.39 -3.47 13.90
N VAL A 315 1.12 -3.60 13.49
CA VAL A 315 0.35 -4.83 13.77
C VAL A 315 0.95 -6.05 13.08
N PRO A 316 1.18 -6.03 11.74
CA PRO A 316 1.71 -7.22 11.09
C PRO A 316 3.12 -7.56 11.57
N ALA A 317 3.96 -6.55 11.83
CA ALA A 317 5.29 -6.76 12.39
C ALA A 317 5.24 -7.44 13.75
N ALA A 318 4.42 -6.92 14.69
CA ALA A 318 4.29 -7.51 16.01
C ALA A 318 3.75 -8.95 15.97
N VAL A 319 2.75 -9.21 15.12
CA VAL A 319 2.17 -10.56 14.98
C VAL A 319 3.16 -11.54 14.35
N LEU A 320 3.93 -11.10 13.35
CA LEU A 320 4.95 -11.96 12.73
C LEU A 320 6.16 -12.20 13.65
N THR A 321 6.51 -11.24 14.50
CA THR A 321 7.64 -11.38 15.45
C THR A 321 7.26 -12.17 16.70
N HIS A 322 6.10 -11.89 17.30
CA HIS A 322 5.70 -12.39 18.62
C HIS A 322 4.55 -13.40 18.58
N GLY A 323 4.04 -13.72 17.39
CA GLY A 323 2.95 -14.67 17.18
C GLY A 323 1.53 -14.08 17.26
N GLY A 324 0.54 -14.94 17.02
CA GLY A 324 -0.87 -14.56 16.90
C GLY A 324 -1.67 -14.48 18.20
N SER A 325 -1.03 -14.39 19.38
CA SER A 325 -1.78 -14.34 20.64
C SER A 325 -2.67 -13.09 20.71
N TRP A 326 -3.81 -13.19 21.40
CA TRP A 326 -4.73 -12.06 21.51
C TRP A 326 -4.08 -10.85 22.18
N GLN A 327 -3.13 -11.06 23.10
CA GLN A 327 -2.36 -9.99 23.74
C GLN A 327 -1.53 -9.22 22.72
N VAL A 328 -0.80 -9.91 21.84
CA VAL A 328 0.01 -9.27 20.77
C VAL A 328 -0.90 -8.51 19.81
N VAL A 329 -2.01 -9.12 19.39
CA VAL A 329 -2.97 -8.51 18.46
C VAL A 329 -3.58 -7.23 19.05
N VAL A 330 -4.05 -7.28 20.29
CA VAL A 330 -4.70 -6.11 20.95
C VAL A 330 -3.68 -5.03 21.29
N ALA A 331 -2.53 -5.39 21.88
CA ALA A 331 -1.52 -4.41 22.28
C ALA A 331 -0.93 -3.68 21.06
N SER A 332 -0.58 -4.40 19.99
CA SER A 332 -0.06 -3.79 18.75
C SER A 332 -1.08 -2.88 18.09
N ALA A 333 -2.35 -3.30 18.04
CA ALA A 333 -3.41 -2.51 17.44
C ALA A 333 -3.65 -1.20 18.19
N VAL A 334 -3.78 -1.26 19.52
CA VAL A 334 -4.06 -0.07 20.35
C VAL A 334 -2.85 0.87 20.39
N LEU A 335 -1.67 0.37 20.72
CA LEU A 335 -0.46 1.22 20.81
C LEU A 335 -0.14 1.85 19.45
N GLY A 336 -0.22 1.07 18.36
CA GLY A 336 0.01 1.56 17.01
C GLY A 336 -0.99 2.65 16.61
N ALA A 337 -2.29 2.45 16.89
CA ALA A 337 -3.35 3.42 16.57
C ALA A 337 -3.25 4.73 17.36
N LEU A 338 -2.73 4.69 18.59
CA LEU A 338 -2.59 5.89 19.43
C LEU A 338 -1.30 6.66 19.16
N VAL A 339 -0.21 5.99 18.78
CA VAL A 339 1.11 6.64 18.62
C VAL A 339 1.40 7.04 17.18
N ALA A 340 1.14 6.16 16.22
CA ALA A 340 1.67 6.34 14.87
C ALA A 340 0.96 7.46 14.06
N PRO A 341 -0.38 7.60 14.10
CA PRO A 341 -1.06 8.68 13.39
C PRO A 341 -0.65 10.11 13.82
N PRO A 342 -0.60 10.48 15.12
CA PRO A 342 -0.19 11.82 15.51
C PRO A 342 1.28 12.11 15.20
N LEU A 343 2.17 11.11 15.31
CA LEU A 343 3.57 11.26 14.93
C LEU A 343 3.72 11.57 13.44
N ALA A 344 3.00 10.85 12.58
CA ALA A 344 3.00 11.10 11.14
C ALA A 344 2.56 12.53 10.82
N VAL A 345 1.47 12.98 11.42
CA VAL A 345 0.97 14.34 11.25
C VAL A 345 2.00 15.38 11.71
N ALA A 346 2.64 15.17 12.86
CA ALA A 346 3.66 16.08 13.36
C ALA A 346 4.86 16.21 12.40
N ILE A 347 5.28 15.10 11.80
CA ILE A 347 6.38 15.10 10.82
C ILE A 347 5.92 15.78 9.52
N THR A 348 4.77 15.37 8.98
CA THR A 348 4.24 15.90 7.71
C THR A 348 4.02 17.41 7.75
N GLN A 349 3.57 17.97 8.87
CA GLN A 349 3.40 19.41 9.03
C GLN A 349 4.71 20.21 8.99
N ARG A 350 5.86 19.55 9.19
CA ARG A 350 7.20 20.15 9.14
C ARG A 350 7.91 19.90 7.82
N LEU A 351 7.31 19.10 6.91
CA LEU A 351 7.89 18.84 5.60
C LEU A 351 7.73 20.07 4.68
N PRO A 352 8.72 20.35 3.83
CA PRO A 352 8.58 21.34 2.78
C PRO A 352 7.42 21.01 1.82
N THR A 353 6.77 22.04 1.28
CA THR A 353 5.59 21.89 0.40
C THR A 353 5.86 21.15 -0.91
N TYR A 354 7.11 21.08 -1.36
CA TYR A 354 7.54 20.33 -2.54
C TYR A 354 7.77 18.83 -2.27
N MET A 355 7.53 18.37 -1.03
CA MET A 355 7.62 16.96 -0.65
C MET A 355 6.22 16.43 -0.32
N HIS A 356 5.89 15.24 -0.83
CA HIS A 356 4.60 14.64 -0.54
C HIS A 356 4.52 14.15 0.91
N GLY A 357 3.37 14.35 1.57
CA GLY A 357 3.19 14.10 3.00
C GLY A 357 3.37 12.65 3.45
N TYR A 358 3.37 11.68 2.52
CA TYR A 358 3.60 10.26 2.84
C TYR A 358 4.97 9.99 3.46
N ILE A 359 5.97 10.86 3.23
CA ILE A 359 7.27 10.76 3.89
C ILE A 359 7.09 10.76 5.41
N GLY A 360 6.21 11.61 5.95
CA GLY A 360 5.89 11.61 7.37
C GLY A 360 5.20 10.33 7.84
N ASN A 361 4.35 9.73 6.99
CA ASN A 361 3.70 8.45 7.28
C ASN A 361 4.73 7.33 7.38
N VAL A 362 5.64 7.19 6.41
CA VAL A 362 6.66 6.12 6.41
C VAL A 362 7.72 6.31 7.50
N VAL A 363 8.08 7.55 7.85
CA VAL A 363 8.96 7.80 9.00
C VAL A 363 8.25 7.44 10.31
N SER A 364 6.97 7.78 10.45
CA SER A 364 6.19 7.36 11.61
C SER A 364 6.07 5.84 11.72
N MET A 365 5.86 5.14 10.60
CA MET A 365 5.89 3.67 10.54
C MET A 365 7.22 3.13 11.08
N ALA A 366 8.37 3.66 10.63
CA ALA A 366 9.69 3.22 11.09
C ALA A 366 9.84 3.38 12.61
N VAL A 367 9.65 4.61 13.10
CA VAL A 367 9.89 4.99 14.50
C VAL A 367 8.92 4.25 15.43
N SER A 368 7.64 4.20 15.07
CA SER A 368 6.62 3.54 15.89
C SER A 368 6.83 2.03 15.93
N THR A 369 7.21 1.40 14.81
CA THR A 369 7.51 -0.05 14.79
C THR A 369 8.74 -0.37 15.63
N LEU A 370 9.81 0.43 15.49
CA LEU A 370 11.06 0.27 16.25
C LEU A 370 10.83 0.37 17.76
N GLY A 371 9.93 1.23 18.21
CA GLY A 371 9.61 1.37 19.64
C GLY A 371 8.58 0.37 20.15
N ILE A 372 7.50 0.14 19.41
CA ILE A 372 6.34 -0.62 19.91
C ILE A 372 6.55 -2.13 19.81
N VAL A 373 7.19 -2.64 18.75
CA VAL A 373 7.34 -4.09 18.59
C VAL A 373 8.19 -4.71 19.71
N PRO A 374 9.37 -4.16 20.08
CA PRO A 374 10.12 -4.67 21.23
C PRO A 374 9.37 -4.52 22.56
N LEU A 375 8.65 -3.40 22.75
CA LEU A 375 7.84 -3.17 23.94
C LEU A 375 6.76 -4.25 24.12
N ILE A 376 6.14 -4.71 23.03
CA ILE A 376 5.16 -5.82 23.09
C ILE A 376 5.82 -7.12 23.50
N GLY A 377 7.03 -7.40 23.00
CA GLY A 377 7.81 -8.58 23.43
C GLY A 377 7.98 -8.59 24.95
N LEU A 378 8.38 -7.46 25.52
CA LEU A 378 8.51 -7.29 26.98
C LEU A 378 7.18 -7.48 27.73
N LEU A 379 6.07 -6.97 27.18
CA LEU A 379 4.75 -7.07 27.83
C LEU A 379 4.17 -8.49 27.82
N VAL A 380 4.48 -9.29 26.81
CA VAL A 380 3.95 -10.64 26.63
C VAL A 380 4.90 -11.71 27.19
N GLY A 381 6.07 -11.30 27.72
CA GLY A 381 7.05 -12.20 28.33
C GLY A 381 7.97 -12.91 27.33
N GLY A 382 8.13 -12.36 26.13
CA GLY A 382 9.15 -12.79 25.17
C GLY A 382 10.53 -12.26 25.56
N GLU A 383 11.59 -13.02 25.27
CA GLU A 383 12.96 -12.50 25.35
C GLU A 383 13.12 -11.33 24.36
N ALA A 384 13.72 -10.24 24.82
CA ALA A 384 13.81 -8.96 24.12
C ALA A 384 14.83 -8.95 22.98
#